data_AF-F4X2V9-F1
#
_entry.id   AF-F4X2V9-F1
#
_cell.length_a   1.000
_cell.length_b   1.000
_cell.length_c   1.000
_cell.angle_alpha   90.00
_cell.angle_beta   90.00
_cell.angle_gamma   90.00
#
_symmetry.space_group_name_H-M   'P 1'
#
loop_
_entity.id
_entity.type
_entity.pdbx_description
1 polymer ?
#
loop_
_entity_poly.entity_id
_entity_poly.type
_entity_poly.pdbx_seq_one_letter_code
_entity_poly.pdbx_strand_id
1 'polypeptide(L)'
;TCKRNSDDYSACLKQTMEEIWSRVVTGLPEFDIPSVDPLSIKNYKFVMNSGNVHGELILLNSTITGLSKLRILNIRTYFLDDIFYLESDINIPRISSKGSVNINGNLNALRIANEGPFNLTANDVNGTWDMTGHVVNDTWIVEHVRVLPAVKKLKLYFDLFQDNKEINNIAVNFVNEFWPPLYRVMLPVTSEVWDPWLTDLVNKLFSKVSFSKVFP
;
A
#
# COMPACT_ATOMS: atom_id res chain seq x y z
N THR A 1 10.10 23.69 14.49
CA THR A 1 9.19 23.99 13.39
C THR A 1 10.02 24.17 12.14
N CYS A 2 9.63 23.52 11.05
CA CYS A 2 10.30 23.70 9.77
C CYS A 2 10.06 25.12 9.24
N LYS A 3 10.89 25.58 8.30
CA LYS A 3 10.69 26.88 7.63
C LYS A 3 10.69 26.64 6.14
N ARG A 4 9.55 26.84 5.46
CA ARG A 4 9.40 26.59 4.02
C ARG A 4 10.49 27.16 3.12
N ASN A 5 11.00 28.35 3.46
CA ASN A 5 12.00 29.07 2.66
C ASN A 5 13.45 28.78 3.07
N SER A 6 13.69 27.75 3.89
CA SER A 6 15.03 27.32 4.28
C SER A 6 15.50 26.20 3.37
N ASP A 7 16.80 26.19 3.04
CA ASP A 7 17.43 25.10 2.29
C ASP A 7 17.27 23.73 2.99
N ASP A 8 17.06 23.71 4.31
CA ASP A 8 16.88 22.50 5.12
C ASP A 8 15.40 22.07 5.28
N TYR A 9 14.46 22.70 4.57
CA TYR A 9 13.03 22.44 4.74
C TYR A 9 12.65 20.97 4.53
N SER A 10 13.10 20.36 3.44
CA SER A 10 12.87 18.94 3.15
C SER A 10 13.46 18.01 4.22
N ALA A 11 14.64 18.33 4.76
CA ALA A 11 15.27 17.54 5.82
C ALA A 11 14.49 17.64 7.15
N CYS A 12 14.02 18.83 7.48
CA CYS A 12 13.17 19.04 8.66
C CYS A 12 11.80 18.36 8.53
N LEU A 13 11.15 18.46 7.35
CA LEU A 13 9.88 17.78 7.09
C LEU A 13 10.04 16.27 7.17
N LYS A 14 11.13 15.71 6.64
CA LYS A 14 11.45 14.30 6.76
C LYS A 14 11.48 13.85 8.22
N GLN A 15 12.18 14.57 9.10
CA GLN A 15 12.20 14.26 10.54
C GLN A 15 10.80 14.33 11.16
N THR A 16 10.03 15.37 10.83
CA THR A 16 8.65 15.53 11.31
C THR A 16 7.77 14.36 10.88
N MET A 17 7.89 13.91 9.63
CA MET A 17 7.12 12.76 9.13
C MET A 17 7.60 11.43 9.71
N GLU A 18 8.89 11.26 10.00
CA GLU A 18 9.41 10.09 10.71
C GLU A 18 8.83 10.01 12.14
N GLU A 19 8.73 11.14 12.85
CA GLU A 19 8.10 11.22 14.16
C GLU A 19 6.61 10.89 14.09
N ILE A 20 5.88 11.47 13.12
CA ILE A 20 4.46 11.17 12.89
C ILE A 20 4.29 9.67 12.59
N TRP A 21 5.09 9.11 11.69
CA TRP A 21 5.02 7.70 11.32
C TRP A 21 5.24 6.79 12.53
N SER A 22 6.22 7.09 13.40
CA SER A 22 6.50 6.30 14.59
C SER A 22 5.29 6.17 15.52
N ARG A 23 4.44 7.20 15.58
CA ARG A 23 3.21 7.22 16.38
C ARG A 23 2.06 6.52 15.66
N VAL A 24 1.92 6.72 14.35
CA VAL A 24 0.88 6.09 13.52
C VAL A 24 1.04 4.56 13.49
N VAL A 25 2.28 4.05 13.49
CA VAL A 25 2.58 2.61 13.44
C VAL A 25 1.89 1.83 14.56
N THR A 26 1.88 2.36 15.78
CA THR A 26 1.23 1.71 16.94
C THR A 26 -0.29 1.85 16.94
N GLY A 27 -0.84 2.65 16.02
CA GLY A 27 -2.24 3.07 16.01
C GLY A 27 -2.45 4.34 16.82
N LEU A 28 -3.46 5.12 16.43
CA LEU A 28 -3.90 6.34 17.10
C LEU A 28 -5.42 6.26 17.34
N PRO A 29 -5.86 5.67 18.46
CA PRO A 29 -7.28 5.49 18.76
C PRO A 29 -8.07 6.79 18.73
N GLU A 30 -7.44 7.91 19.11
CA GLU A 30 -8.07 9.24 19.11
C GLU A 30 -8.35 9.78 17.70
N PHE A 31 -7.83 9.15 16.65
CA PHE A 31 -8.12 9.44 15.24
C PHE A 31 -8.80 8.26 14.52
N ASP A 32 -9.26 7.24 15.24
CA ASP A 32 -9.78 5.99 14.66
C ASP A 32 -8.81 5.31 13.69
N ILE A 33 -7.50 5.47 13.96
CA ILE A 33 -6.42 4.86 13.20
C ILE A 33 -6.03 3.55 13.90
N PRO A 34 -6.26 2.38 13.29
CA PRO A 34 -5.84 1.11 13.87
C PRO A 34 -4.31 0.99 13.85
N SER A 35 -3.78 -0.03 14.53
CA SER A 35 -2.36 -0.37 14.37
C SER A 35 -2.04 -0.64 12.90
N VAL A 36 -0.96 -0.04 12.42
CA VAL A 36 -0.48 -0.18 11.04
C VAL A 36 0.59 -1.28 10.95
N ASP A 37 1.10 -1.79 12.08
CA ASP A 37 1.97 -2.98 12.11
C ASP A 37 1.77 -3.78 13.41
N PRO A 38 1.00 -4.89 13.39
CA PRO A 38 0.35 -5.49 12.23
C PRO A 38 -0.89 -4.73 11.76
N LEU A 39 -0.98 -4.45 10.46
CA LEU A 39 -2.20 -3.95 9.82
C LEU A 39 -3.14 -5.11 9.50
N SER A 40 -4.38 -5.01 9.98
CA SER A 40 -5.41 -6.03 9.73
C SER A 40 -6.44 -5.55 8.71
N ILE A 41 -6.64 -6.32 7.64
CA ILE A 41 -7.61 -6.05 6.57
C ILE A 41 -8.61 -7.19 6.51
N LYS A 42 -9.89 -6.90 6.78
CA LYS A 42 -10.94 -7.93 6.87
C LYS A 42 -11.30 -8.52 5.51
N ASN A 43 -11.53 -7.65 4.52
CA ASN A 43 -11.94 -8.04 3.19
C ASN A 43 -11.38 -7.01 2.20
N TYR A 44 -10.77 -7.50 1.12
CA TYR A 44 -10.29 -6.66 0.05
C TYR A 44 -10.47 -7.35 -1.30
N LYS A 45 -11.19 -6.70 -2.21
CA LYS A 45 -11.56 -7.26 -3.51
C LYS A 45 -10.76 -6.61 -4.63
N PHE A 46 -10.14 -7.45 -5.45
CA PHE A 46 -9.53 -7.05 -6.71
C PHE A 46 -10.33 -7.66 -7.86
N VAL A 47 -10.60 -6.87 -8.88
CA VAL A 47 -11.26 -7.33 -10.10
C VAL A 47 -10.27 -7.15 -11.25
N MET A 48 -10.06 -8.21 -12.01
CA MET A 48 -9.17 -8.22 -13.16
C MET A 48 -9.93 -8.66 -14.40
N ASN A 49 -10.06 -7.75 -15.35
CA ASN A 49 -10.66 -8.00 -16.66
C ASN A 49 -9.68 -7.49 -17.72
N SER A 50 -8.75 -8.34 -18.13
CA SER A 50 -7.69 -7.97 -19.07
C SER A 50 -7.34 -9.13 -19.99
N GLY A 51 -7.53 -8.92 -21.30
CA GLY A 51 -7.24 -9.91 -22.34
C GLY A 51 -7.97 -11.22 -22.09
N ASN A 52 -7.22 -12.27 -21.78
CA ASN A 52 -7.77 -13.61 -21.54
C ASN A 52 -7.98 -13.95 -20.06
N VAL A 53 -7.77 -12.98 -19.16
CA VAL A 53 -7.93 -13.13 -17.72
C VAL A 53 -9.14 -12.31 -17.27
N HIS A 54 -10.15 -13.01 -16.77
CA HIS A 54 -11.36 -12.39 -16.23
C HIS A 54 -11.68 -13.02 -14.89
N GLY A 55 -11.75 -12.24 -13.83
CA GLY A 55 -12.08 -12.77 -12.52
C GLY A 55 -11.93 -11.78 -11.39
N GLU A 56 -12.25 -12.27 -10.21
CA GLU A 56 -12.07 -11.56 -8.96
C GLU A 56 -11.22 -12.37 -7.98
N LEU A 57 -10.47 -11.64 -7.18
CA LEU A 57 -9.68 -12.15 -6.09
C LEU A 57 -10.07 -11.39 -4.83
N ILE A 58 -10.45 -12.11 -3.78
CA ILE A 58 -10.85 -11.55 -2.51
C ILE A 58 -9.85 -12.00 -1.45
N LEU A 59 -9.15 -11.05 -0.84
CA LEU A 59 -8.30 -11.29 0.33
C LEU A 59 -9.14 -11.16 1.59
N LEU A 60 -9.07 -12.16 2.46
CA LEU A 60 -9.86 -12.26 3.69
C LEU A 60 -8.94 -12.37 4.90
N ASN A 61 -9.27 -11.63 5.96
CA ASN A 61 -8.55 -11.63 7.25
C ASN A 61 -7.03 -11.52 7.07
N SER A 62 -6.61 -10.61 6.18
CA SER A 62 -5.20 -10.40 5.87
C SER A 62 -4.52 -9.63 7.00
N THR A 63 -3.34 -10.07 7.38
CA THR A 63 -2.46 -9.39 8.32
C THR A 63 -1.18 -9.01 7.59
N ILE A 64 -0.86 -7.72 7.57
CA ILE A 64 0.34 -7.16 6.95
C ILE A 64 1.30 -6.74 8.06
N THR A 65 2.58 -7.09 7.93
CA THR A 65 3.64 -6.69 8.86
C THR A 65 4.87 -6.15 8.16
N GLY A 66 5.64 -5.33 8.88
CA GLY A 66 6.89 -4.72 8.39
C GLY A 66 6.76 -3.24 8.01
N LEU A 67 5.55 -2.68 8.04
CA LEU A 67 5.30 -1.25 7.81
C LEU A 67 6.03 -0.37 8.86
N SER A 68 6.21 -0.86 10.09
CA SER A 68 7.04 -0.21 11.13
C SER A 68 8.51 0.01 10.74
N LYS A 69 9.00 -0.70 9.71
CA LYS A 69 10.37 -0.58 9.20
C LYS A 69 10.49 0.35 7.99
N LEU A 70 9.42 1.03 7.62
CA LEU A 70 9.43 2.06 6.59
C LEU A 70 10.47 3.13 6.94
N ARG A 71 11.25 3.50 5.93
CA ARG A 71 12.25 4.56 5.96
C ARG A 71 11.84 5.62 4.96
N ILE A 72 11.70 6.85 5.43
CA ILE A 72 11.55 7.99 4.55
C ILE A 72 12.95 8.33 4.04
N LEU A 73 13.12 8.38 2.72
CA LEU A 73 14.39 8.69 2.08
C LEU A 73 14.45 10.18 1.72
N ASN A 74 13.35 10.70 1.18
CA ASN A 74 13.24 12.09 0.76
C ASN A 74 11.79 12.55 0.84
N ILE A 75 11.60 13.85 1.02
CA ILE A 75 10.29 14.51 0.99
C ILE A 75 10.37 15.74 0.10
N ARG A 76 9.41 15.88 -0.80
CA ARG A 76 9.20 17.07 -1.62
C ARG A 76 7.77 17.55 -1.44
N THR A 77 7.60 18.86 -1.41
CA THR A 77 6.28 19.47 -1.36
C THR A 77 6.24 20.67 -2.29
N TYR A 78 5.13 20.85 -2.98
CA TYR A 78 4.89 22.02 -3.79
C TYR A 78 3.40 22.31 -3.87
N PHE A 79 3.08 23.53 -4.30
CA PHE A 79 1.75 23.89 -4.75
C PHE A 79 1.75 23.95 -6.27
N LEU A 80 0.73 23.38 -6.88
CA LEU A 80 0.35 23.66 -8.25
C LEU A 80 -1.07 24.20 -8.19
N ASP A 81 -1.22 25.48 -8.51
CA ASP A 81 -2.44 26.25 -8.26
C ASP A 81 -2.86 26.18 -6.77
N ASP A 82 -4.04 25.66 -6.47
CA ASP A 82 -4.60 25.48 -5.14
C ASP A 82 -4.42 24.05 -4.57
N ILE A 83 -3.77 23.16 -5.32
CA ILE A 83 -3.51 21.78 -4.92
C ILE A 83 -2.14 21.69 -4.26
N PHE A 84 -2.12 21.15 -3.05
CA PHE A 84 -0.89 20.79 -2.35
C PHE A 84 -0.45 19.38 -2.71
N TYR A 85 0.83 19.24 -3.05
CA TYR A 85 1.48 17.98 -3.36
C TYR A 85 2.49 17.66 -2.27
N LEU A 86 2.45 16.42 -1.78
CA LEU A 86 3.44 15.82 -0.91
C LEU A 86 3.93 14.53 -1.55
N GLU A 87 5.19 14.51 -1.95
CA GLU A 87 5.85 13.32 -2.50
C GLU A 87 6.85 12.81 -1.47
N SER A 88 6.72 11.55 -1.08
CA SER A 88 7.62 10.89 -0.14
C SER A 88 8.27 9.69 -0.78
N ASP A 89 9.59 9.73 -0.96
CA ASP A 89 10.35 8.55 -1.39
C ASP A 89 10.54 7.64 -0.18
N ILE A 90 10.07 6.40 -0.27
CA ILE A 90 10.11 5.45 0.84
C ILE A 90 10.85 4.17 0.49
N ASN A 91 11.43 3.55 1.50
CA ASN A 91 11.94 2.18 1.46
C ASN A 91 11.37 1.36 2.61
N ILE A 92 10.90 0.16 2.31
CA ILE A 92 10.52 -0.84 3.31
C ILE A 92 11.41 -2.08 3.07
N PRO A 93 12.33 -2.40 3.99
CA PRO A 93 13.28 -3.50 3.79
C PRO A 93 12.60 -4.86 3.58
N ARG A 94 11.47 -5.07 4.26
CA ARG A 94 10.68 -6.29 4.17
C ARG A 94 9.24 -6.02 4.60
N ILE A 95 8.29 -6.43 3.78
CA ILE A 95 6.88 -6.50 4.13
C ILE A 95 6.41 -7.96 3.98
N SER A 96 5.54 -8.40 4.89
CA SER A 96 4.92 -9.73 4.82
C SER A 96 3.41 -9.58 4.93
N SER A 97 2.67 -10.40 4.19
CA SER A 97 1.22 -10.46 4.25
C SER A 97 0.79 -11.91 4.34
N LYS A 98 -0.16 -12.22 5.21
CA LYS A 98 -0.75 -13.56 5.35
C LYS A 98 -2.24 -13.45 5.57
N GLY A 99 -3.00 -14.41 5.08
CA GLY A 99 -4.44 -14.45 5.23
C GLY A 99 -5.04 -15.59 4.42
N SER A 100 -6.31 -15.45 4.07
CA SER A 100 -6.98 -16.32 3.10
C SER A 100 -7.26 -15.55 1.82
N VAL A 101 -7.32 -16.27 0.71
CA VAL A 101 -7.64 -15.74 -0.60
C VAL A 101 -8.71 -16.62 -1.25
N ASN A 102 -9.74 -15.98 -1.79
CA ASN A 102 -10.76 -16.62 -2.60
C ASN A 102 -10.62 -16.09 -4.03
N ILE A 103 -10.44 -16.99 -5.00
CA ILE A 103 -10.29 -16.66 -6.42
C ILE A 103 -11.46 -17.27 -7.17
N ASN A 104 -12.11 -16.43 -7.97
CA ASN A 104 -13.12 -16.86 -8.91
C ASN A 104 -12.86 -16.19 -10.26
N GLY A 105 -12.31 -16.93 -11.22
CA GLY A 105 -11.93 -16.39 -12.51
C GLY A 105 -11.64 -17.44 -13.57
N ASN A 106 -11.43 -16.94 -14.79
CA ASN A 106 -11.10 -17.72 -15.96
C ASN A 106 -9.77 -17.21 -16.55
N LEU A 107 -8.90 -18.14 -16.89
CA LEU A 107 -7.70 -17.94 -17.70
C LEU A 107 -7.89 -18.72 -19.00
N ASN A 108 -8.19 -18.03 -20.10
CA ASN A 108 -8.69 -18.68 -21.32
C ASN A 108 -9.88 -19.61 -21.02
N ALA A 109 -9.77 -20.91 -21.32
CA ALA A 109 -10.78 -21.93 -21.03
C ALA A 109 -10.65 -22.53 -19.62
N LEU A 110 -9.59 -22.21 -18.86
CA LEU A 110 -9.38 -22.74 -17.52
C LEU A 110 -10.16 -21.91 -16.50
N ARG A 111 -11.11 -22.53 -15.81
CA ARG A 111 -11.83 -21.92 -14.68
C ARG A 111 -11.13 -22.26 -13.37
N ILE A 112 -10.92 -21.25 -12.53
CA ILE A 112 -10.35 -21.35 -11.18
C ILE A 112 -11.38 -20.76 -10.21
N ALA A 113 -11.85 -21.57 -9.25
CA ALA A 113 -12.88 -21.19 -8.29
C ALA A 113 -12.53 -21.81 -6.93
N ASN A 114 -11.44 -21.34 -6.34
CA ASN A 114 -10.80 -21.99 -5.20
C ASN A 114 -10.52 -20.98 -4.08
N GLU A 115 -10.49 -21.47 -2.85
CA GLU A 115 -10.12 -20.69 -1.67
C GLU A 115 -9.01 -21.39 -0.91
N GLY A 116 -8.13 -20.60 -0.30
CA GLY A 116 -7.06 -21.16 0.52
C GLY A 116 -6.24 -20.12 1.26
N PRO A 117 -5.35 -20.55 2.15
CA PRO A 117 -4.41 -19.66 2.82
C PRO A 117 -3.36 -19.16 1.82
N PHE A 118 -2.83 -17.96 2.08
CA PHE A 118 -1.67 -17.42 1.39
C PHE A 118 -0.66 -16.80 2.35
N ASN A 119 0.59 -16.72 1.91
CA ASN A 119 1.66 -15.98 2.53
C ASN A 119 2.51 -15.30 1.45
N LEU A 120 2.61 -13.99 1.51
CA LEU A 120 3.42 -13.17 0.64
C LEU A 120 4.54 -12.52 1.45
N THR A 121 5.72 -12.49 0.87
CA THR A 121 6.86 -11.72 1.34
C THR A 121 7.37 -10.89 0.18
N ALA A 122 7.50 -9.58 0.39
CA ALA A 122 8.23 -8.70 -0.51
C ALA A 122 9.42 -8.06 0.23
N ASN A 123 10.56 -8.02 -0.44
CA ASN A 123 11.82 -7.50 0.07
C ASN A 123 12.26 -6.28 -0.75
N ASP A 124 12.82 -5.30 -0.05
CA ASP A 124 13.33 -4.06 -0.62
C ASP A 124 12.29 -3.39 -1.51
N VAL A 125 11.19 -2.98 -0.85
CA VAL A 125 10.07 -2.29 -1.47
C VAL A 125 10.40 -0.81 -1.48
N ASN A 126 10.54 -0.23 -2.66
CA ASN A 126 10.88 1.16 -2.87
C ASN A 126 9.77 1.84 -3.66
N GLY A 127 9.53 3.12 -3.45
CA GLY A 127 8.60 3.85 -4.30
C GLY A 127 8.32 5.24 -3.76
N THR A 128 7.70 6.05 -4.59
CA THR A 128 7.21 7.36 -4.19
C THR A 128 5.74 7.23 -3.80
N TRP A 129 5.40 7.80 -2.66
CA TRP A 129 4.03 7.99 -2.20
C TRP A 129 3.64 9.43 -2.52
N ASP A 130 2.68 9.57 -3.42
CA ASP A 130 2.22 10.87 -3.89
C ASP A 130 0.85 11.15 -3.27
N MET A 131 0.79 12.20 -2.45
CA MET A 131 -0.44 12.67 -1.83
C MET A 131 -0.80 14.03 -2.40
N THR A 132 -2.05 14.17 -2.83
CA THR A 132 -2.56 15.41 -3.42
C THR A 132 -3.86 15.82 -2.78
N GLY A 133 -4.07 17.12 -2.63
CA GLY A 133 -5.37 17.64 -2.20
C GLY A 133 -5.33 19.13 -1.85
N HIS A 134 -6.51 19.68 -1.63
CA HIS A 134 -6.70 21.10 -1.38
C HIS A 134 -6.48 21.46 0.09
N VAL A 135 -5.98 22.67 0.34
CA VAL A 135 -5.89 23.22 1.69
C VAL A 135 -7.02 24.23 1.89
N VAL A 136 -7.95 23.92 2.79
CA VAL A 136 -9.12 24.75 3.09
C VAL A 136 -9.13 25.08 4.57
N ASN A 137 -9.14 26.37 4.92
CA ASN A 137 -9.17 26.84 6.32
C ASN A 137 -8.12 26.15 7.20
N ASP A 138 -6.86 26.12 6.73
CA ASP A 138 -5.74 25.48 7.42
C ASP A 138 -5.92 23.97 7.68
N THR A 139 -6.78 23.31 6.91
CA THR A 139 -6.97 21.86 6.93
C THR A 139 -6.64 21.30 5.55
N TRP A 140 -5.81 20.26 5.49
CA TRP A 140 -5.52 19.58 4.23
C TRP A 140 -6.53 18.47 3.98
N ILE A 141 -7.28 18.62 2.90
CA ILE A 141 -8.27 17.65 2.42
C ILE A 141 -7.56 16.84 1.33
N VAL A 142 -7.09 15.66 1.68
CA VAL A 142 -6.40 14.76 0.76
C VAL A 142 -7.43 14.10 -0.16
N GLU A 143 -7.18 14.15 -1.47
CA GLU A 143 -8.06 13.61 -2.50
C GLU A 143 -7.53 12.30 -3.07
N HIS A 144 -6.20 12.19 -3.20
CA HIS A 144 -5.53 10.99 -3.67
C HIS A 144 -4.28 10.68 -2.87
N VAL A 145 -4.06 9.38 -2.65
CA VAL A 145 -2.80 8.81 -2.16
C VAL A 145 -2.39 7.71 -3.13
N ARG A 146 -1.50 8.05 -4.06
CA ARG A 146 -1.02 7.13 -5.12
C ARG A 146 0.29 6.50 -4.71
N VAL A 147 0.36 5.19 -4.84
CA VAL A 147 1.49 4.38 -4.37
C VAL A 147 1.84 3.34 -5.42
N LEU A 148 3.01 3.50 -6.05
CA LEU A 148 3.51 2.61 -7.10
C LEU A 148 4.83 1.95 -6.71
N PRO A 149 4.83 0.98 -5.77
CA PRO A 149 6.05 0.38 -5.27
C PRO A 149 6.75 -0.47 -6.33
N ALA A 150 8.06 -0.33 -6.43
CA ALA A 150 8.97 -1.31 -6.99
C ALA A 150 9.39 -2.30 -5.91
N VAL A 151 9.37 -3.59 -6.23
CA VAL A 151 9.79 -4.67 -5.33
C VAL A 151 11.02 -5.34 -5.93
N LYS A 152 12.06 -5.55 -5.13
CA LYS A 152 13.28 -6.24 -5.61
C LYS A 152 13.13 -7.76 -5.64
N LYS A 153 12.44 -8.31 -4.63
CA LYS A 153 12.22 -9.76 -4.52
C LYS A 153 10.87 -10.02 -3.90
N LEU A 154 10.09 -10.88 -4.54
CA LEU A 154 8.79 -11.34 -4.06
C LEU A 154 8.83 -12.85 -3.91
N LYS A 155 8.22 -13.36 -2.84
CA LYS A 155 7.96 -14.78 -2.64
C LYS A 155 6.51 -14.94 -2.20
N LEU A 156 5.77 -15.78 -2.92
CA LEU A 156 4.37 -16.08 -2.65
C LEU A 156 4.21 -17.58 -2.38
N TYR A 157 3.43 -17.90 -1.38
CA TYR A 157 2.88 -19.24 -1.17
C TYR A 157 1.37 -19.14 -1.08
N PHE A 158 0.67 -20.10 -1.66
CA PHE A 158 -0.76 -20.29 -1.50
C PHE A 158 -1.09 -21.78 -1.55
N ASP A 159 -2.22 -22.15 -0.99
CA ASP A 159 -2.75 -23.52 -1.05
C ASP A 159 -4.19 -23.52 -1.57
N LEU A 160 -4.31 -23.36 -2.89
CA LEU A 160 -5.59 -23.23 -3.60
C LEU A 160 -6.09 -24.55 -4.15
N PHE A 161 -5.21 -25.48 -4.50
CA PHE A 161 -5.57 -26.78 -5.09
C PHE A 161 -5.38 -27.90 -4.08
N GLN A 162 -6.13 -27.86 -2.98
CA GLN A 162 -5.93 -28.75 -1.81
C GLN A 162 -6.07 -30.24 -2.14
N ASP A 163 -6.97 -30.57 -3.07
CA ASP A 163 -7.17 -31.93 -3.56
C ASP A 163 -6.05 -32.42 -4.50
N ASN A 164 -5.20 -31.52 -4.99
CA ASN A 164 -4.10 -31.84 -5.88
C ASN A 164 -2.85 -30.97 -5.59
N LYS A 165 -2.06 -31.44 -4.63
CA LYS A 165 -0.81 -30.79 -4.21
C LYS A 165 0.22 -30.65 -5.32
N GLU A 166 0.23 -31.55 -6.29
CA GLU A 166 1.14 -31.46 -7.43
C GLU A 166 0.81 -30.23 -8.30
N ILE A 167 -0.47 -30.04 -8.63
CA ILE A 167 -0.96 -28.85 -9.34
C ILE A 167 -0.68 -27.59 -8.50
N ASN A 168 -0.94 -27.62 -7.19
CA ASN A 168 -0.66 -26.47 -6.32
C ASN A 168 0.82 -26.08 -6.36
N ASN A 169 1.73 -27.06 -6.26
CA ASN A 169 3.17 -26.81 -6.32
C ASN A 169 3.62 -26.25 -7.66
N ILE A 170 3.07 -26.75 -8.78
CA ILE A 170 3.33 -26.20 -10.11
C ILE A 170 2.88 -24.74 -10.18
N ALA A 171 1.67 -24.43 -9.70
CA ALA A 171 1.14 -23.07 -9.70
C ALA A 171 1.97 -22.12 -8.83
N VAL A 172 2.35 -22.54 -7.62
CA VAL A 172 3.21 -21.76 -6.72
C VAL A 172 4.58 -21.50 -7.36
N ASN A 173 5.19 -22.52 -7.98
CA ASN A 173 6.48 -22.38 -8.64
C ASN A 173 6.38 -21.42 -9.83
N PHE A 174 5.35 -21.56 -10.67
CA PHE A 174 5.10 -20.65 -11.79
C PHE A 174 4.96 -19.20 -11.31
N VAL A 175 4.15 -18.92 -10.30
CA VAL A 175 3.98 -17.55 -9.80
C VAL A 175 5.28 -16.99 -9.21
N ASN A 176 6.07 -17.81 -8.52
CA ASN A 176 7.38 -17.37 -8.00
C ASN A 176 8.46 -17.22 -9.08
N GLU A 177 8.38 -17.94 -10.19
CA GLU A 177 9.32 -17.79 -11.32
C GLU A 177 8.98 -16.56 -12.15
N PHE A 178 7.69 -16.35 -12.41
CA PHE A 178 7.17 -15.27 -13.24
C PHE A 178 6.62 -14.08 -12.43
N TRP A 179 7.00 -13.95 -11.16
CA TRP A 179 6.51 -12.85 -10.32
C TRP A 179 6.78 -11.45 -10.90
N PRO A 180 7.92 -11.14 -11.57
CA PRO A 180 8.16 -9.78 -12.05
C PRO A 180 7.15 -9.29 -13.10
N PRO A 181 6.86 -10.02 -14.19
CA PRO A 181 5.83 -9.60 -15.14
C PRO A 181 4.43 -9.64 -14.52
N LEU A 182 4.10 -10.63 -13.68
CA LEU A 182 2.81 -10.69 -13.00
C LEU A 182 2.59 -9.46 -12.10
N TYR A 183 3.62 -9.04 -11.36
CA TYR A 183 3.59 -7.86 -10.52
C TYR A 183 3.31 -6.58 -11.32
N ARG A 184 3.93 -6.41 -12.49
CA ARG A 184 3.68 -5.23 -13.36
C ARG A 184 2.24 -5.14 -13.85
N VAL A 185 1.59 -6.28 -14.07
CA VAL A 185 0.17 -6.34 -14.47
C VAL A 185 -0.74 -6.02 -13.28
N MET A 186 -0.41 -6.55 -12.10
CA MET A 186 -1.22 -6.37 -10.90
C MET A 186 -1.10 -4.97 -10.28
N LEU A 187 0.07 -4.34 -10.38
CA LEU A 187 0.36 -3.09 -9.66
C LEU A 187 -0.64 -1.95 -9.94
N PRO A 188 -1.02 -1.63 -11.20
CA PRO A 188 -2.02 -0.59 -11.45
C PRO A 188 -3.37 -0.92 -10.81
N VAL A 189 -3.81 -2.17 -10.93
CA VAL A 189 -5.07 -2.65 -10.33
C VAL A 189 -5.01 -2.50 -8.82
N THR A 190 -3.93 -2.95 -8.17
CA THR A 190 -3.83 -2.84 -6.71
C THR A 190 -3.71 -1.39 -6.24
N SER A 191 -3.01 -0.54 -6.99
CA SER A 191 -2.86 0.88 -6.67
C SER A 191 -4.20 1.62 -6.69
N GLU A 192 -5.07 1.34 -7.66
CA GLU A 192 -6.41 1.94 -7.73
C GLU A 192 -7.28 1.55 -6.53
N VAL A 193 -7.15 0.31 -6.05
CA VAL A 193 -7.91 -0.13 -4.87
C VAL A 193 -7.33 0.50 -3.59
N TRP A 194 -6.01 0.65 -3.48
CA TRP A 194 -5.35 1.23 -2.29
C TRP A 194 -5.65 2.70 -2.09
N ASP A 195 -5.77 3.49 -3.16
CA ASP A 195 -5.98 4.94 -3.11
C ASP A 195 -7.10 5.37 -2.16
N PRO A 196 -8.37 4.95 -2.33
CA PRO A 196 -9.45 5.40 -1.44
C PRO A 196 -9.23 4.98 0.02
N TRP A 197 -8.63 3.82 0.26
CA TRP A 197 -8.35 3.33 1.61
C TRP A 197 -7.24 4.14 2.30
N LEU A 198 -6.15 4.43 1.58
CA LEU A 198 -5.07 5.28 2.07
C LEU A 198 -5.53 6.72 2.26
N THR A 199 -6.33 7.24 1.35
CA THR A 199 -6.91 8.58 1.42
C THR A 199 -7.80 8.75 2.65
N ASP A 200 -8.68 7.79 2.96
CA ASP A 200 -9.49 7.81 4.20
C ASP A 200 -8.61 7.80 5.45
N LEU A 201 -7.58 6.95 5.48
CA LEU A 201 -6.64 6.85 6.59
C LEU A 201 -5.86 8.16 6.82
N VAL A 202 -5.38 8.77 5.75
CA VAL A 202 -4.63 10.03 5.79
C VAL A 202 -5.53 11.20 6.20
N ASN A 203 -6.76 11.26 5.70
CA ASN A 203 -7.73 12.29 6.11
C ASN A 203 -8.15 12.18 7.57
N LYS A 204 -8.25 10.96 8.13
CA LYS A 204 -8.46 10.78 9.58
C LYS A 204 -7.36 11.46 10.40
N LEU A 205 -6.12 11.40 9.94
CA LEU A 205 -4.99 12.08 10.59
C LEU A 205 -5.07 13.61 10.41
N PHE A 206 -5.19 14.10 9.17
CA PHE A 206 -5.11 15.53 8.88
C PHE A 206 -6.38 16.32 9.22
N SER A 207 -7.54 15.67 9.37
CA SER A 207 -8.79 16.34 9.81
C SER A 207 -8.71 16.97 11.20
N LYS A 208 -7.74 16.57 12.02
CA LYS A 208 -7.54 17.03 13.40
C LYS A 208 -6.19 17.74 13.59
N VAL A 209 -5.46 17.98 12.51
CA VAL A 209 -4.13 18.61 12.55
C VAL A 209 -4.09 19.77 11.55
N SER A 210 -3.83 20.97 12.06
CA SER A 210 -3.60 22.16 11.24
C SER A 210 -2.50 21.96 10.21
N PHE A 211 -2.78 22.27 8.95
CA PHE A 211 -1.85 22.21 7.84
C PHE A 211 -0.60 23.02 8.14
N SER A 212 -0.74 24.27 8.57
CA SER A 212 0.36 25.19 8.94
C SER A 212 1.25 24.68 10.07
N LYS A 213 0.75 23.78 10.92
CA LYS A 213 1.53 23.16 12.00
C LYS A 213 2.48 22.08 11.47
N VAL A 214 2.06 21.36 10.44
CA VAL A 214 2.83 20.27 9.82
C VAL A 214 3.71 20.79 8.69
N PHE A 215 3.17 21.74 7.92
CA PHE A 215 3.80 22.36 6.74
C PHE A 215 3.93 23.89 6.92
N PRO A 216 4.76 24.33 7.89
CA PRO A 216 4.99 25.76 8.20
C PRO A 216 5.82 26.52 7.15
#